data_AF-A0A499UTZ0-F1
#
_entry.id   AF-A0A499UTZ0-F1
#
_cell.length_a   1.000
_cell.length_b   1.000
_cell.length_c   1.000
_cell.angle_alpha   90.00
_cell.angle_beta   90.00
_cell.angle_gamma   90.00
#
_symmetry.space_group_name_H-M   'P 1'
#
loop_
_entity.id
_entity.type
_entity.pdbx_description
1 polymer ?
#
loop_
_entity_poly.entity_id
_entity_poly.type
_entity_poly.pdbx_seq_one_letter_code
_entity_poly.pdbx_strand_id
1 'polypeptide(L)'
;MSTILRSTVGAALASAAAAVLTLTAPQASAAERPAAPSVKVAPSASAETKAFAKANPAPTAAAATVCGTGYTLNKAIPLPVGTDPSQRLATLFSYTNSGKGCAILDNNYGASQYMYLKVCKVDGTGCDTDSGNFSEYAGPVYVSSIACAPVTAKMGKTSSSLYINYSSDYVFPCN
;
A
#
# COMPACT_ATOMS: atom_id res chain seq x y z
N MET A 1 -28.91 85.97 32.33
CA MET A 1 -28.09 86.35 31.15
C MET A 1 -27.48 85.06 30.62
N SER A 2 -28.02 84.48 29.54
CA SER A 2 -27.60 84.77 28.15
C SER A 2 -26.14 84.41 27.91
N THR A 3 -25.69 83.71 26.88
CA THR A 3 -26.26 83.06 25.69
C THR A 3 -25.05 82.42 25.00
N ILE A 4 -25.17 81.17 24.56
CA ILE A 4 -24.75 80.57 23.26
C ILE A 4 -23.54 81.21 22.52
N LEU A 5 -22.61 80.37 22.01
CA LEU A 5 -22.17 80.25 20.59
C LEU A 5 -20.97 79.26 20.51
N ARG A 6 -21.11 78.08 19.88
CA ARG A 6 -21.05 77.71 18.44
C ARG A 6 -19.64 77.53 17.85
N SER A 7 -19.36 76.26 17.54
CA SER A 7 -18.74 75.67 16.34
C SER A 7 -17.40 76.20 15.78
N THR A 8 -16.45 75.30 15.50
CA THR A 8 -16.14 74.81 14.14
C THR A 8 -15.02 73.75 14.13
N VAL A 9 -15.04 72.97 13.05
CA VAL A 9 -14.32 71.72 12.74
C VAL A 9 -12.85 71.97 12.36
N GLY A 10 -11.96 71.02 12.67
CA GLY A 10 -10.64 70.93 12.07
C GLY A 10 -10.02 69.54 12.27
N ALA A 11 -9.95 68.75 11.20
CA ALA A 11 -9.40 67.40 11.17
C ALA A 11 -7.86 67.41 11.25
N ALA A 12 -7.29 66.49 12.03
CA ALA A 12 -5.89 66.07 11.88
C ALA A 12 -5.76 64.58 12.21
N LEU A 13 -5.29 63.83 11.22
CA LEU A 13 -4.98 62.41 11.27
C LEU A 13 -3.68 62.20 12.07
N ALA A 14 -3.66 61.24 13.00
CA ALA A 14 -2.43 60.72 13.59
C ALA A 14 -2.56 59.21 13.87
N SER A 15 -2.12 58.43 12.88
CA SER A 15 -1.52 57.08 12.93
C SER A 15 -1.57 56.31 14.26
N ALA A 16 -2.45 55.30 14.32
CA ALA A 16 -2.35 54.21 15.28
C ALA A 16 -1.46 53.09 14.70
N ALA A 17 -0.28 52.89 15.28
CA ALA A 17 0.56 51.72 15.01
C ALA A 17 -0.04 50.50 15.74
N ALA A 18 -0.70 49.60 15.02
CA ALA A 18 -1.11 48.31 15.54
C ALA A 18 0.06 47.32 15.43
N ALA A 19 0.68 46.99 16.56
CA ALA A 19 1.63 45.89 16.66
C ALA A 19 0.87 44.56 16.53
N VAL A 20 0.99 43.91 15.36
CA VAL A 20 0.45 42.57 15.11
C VAL A 20 1.45 41.56 15.67
N LEU A 21 1.14 40.98 16.83
CA LEU A 21 1.82 39.80 17.36
C LEU A 21 1.40 38.58 16.54
N THR A 22 2.19 38.20 15.54
CA THR A 22 2.00 36.94 14.83
C THR A 22 2.51 35.79 15.70
N LEU A 23 1.57 35.06 16.32
CA LEU A 23 1.84 33.75 16.91
C LEU A 23 2.20 32.79 15.76
N THR A 24 3.49 32.50 15.58
CA THR A 24 3.95 31.42 14.70
C THR A 24 3.73 30.08 15.40
N ALA A 25 2.54 29.50 15.27
CA ALA A 25 2.34 28.10 15.58
C ALA A 25 3.18 27.26 14.61
N PRO A 26 4.01 26.29 15.08
CA PRO A 26 4.75 25.41 14.21
C PRO A 26 3.75 24.56 13.43
N GLN A 27 3.63 24.86 12.14
CA GLN A 27 2.85 24.05 11.22
C GLN A 27 3.65 22.75 11.05
N ALA A 28 3.16 21.65 11.64
CA ALA A 28 3.66 20.32 11.36
C ALA A 28 3.32 19.99 9.89
N SER A 29 4.19 20.37 8.96
CA SER A 29 4.11 19.90 7.59
C SER A 29 4.37 18.39 7.61
N ALA A 30 3.32 17.59 7.41
CA ALA A 30 3.50 16.24 6.92
C ALA A 30 4.34 16.37 5.64
N ALA A 31 5.58 15.90 5.68
CA ALA A 31 6.41 15.85 4.49
C ALA A 31 5.61 15.12 3.41
N GLU A 32 5.30 15.81 2.31
CA GLU A 32 4.67 15.25 1.14
C GLU A 32 5.57 14.11 0.67
N ARG A 33 5.25 12.88 1.09
CA ARG A 33 5.97 11.69 0.67
C ARG A 33 5.81 11.66 -0.85
N PRO A 34 6.90 11.60 -1.64
CA PRO A 34 6.79 11.54 -3.08
C PRO A 34 5.74 10.50 -3.46
N ALA A 35 4.79 10.88 -4.30
CA ALA A 35 3.77 9.96 -4.78
C ALA A 35 4.48 8.68 -5.26
N ALA A 36 4.13 7.55 -4.66
CA ALA A 36 4.74 6.28 -5.03
C ALA A 36 4.60 6.10 -6.56
N PRO A 37 5.65 5.61 -7.25
CA PRO A 37 5.58 5.44 -8.70
C PRO A 37 4.35 4.62 -9.07
N SER A 38 3.61 5.09 -10.07
CA SER A 38 2.35 4.49 -10.49
C SER A 38 2.59 3.09 -11.05
N VAL A 39 2.17 2.08 -10.28
CA VAL A 39 2.27 0.67 -10.70
C VAL A 39 1.31 0.40 -11.84
N LYS A 40 1.80 -0.23 -12.90
CA LYS A 40 0.95 -0.71 -13.99
C LYS A 40 0.04 -1.82 -13.47
N VAL A 41 -1.27 -1.66 -13.61
CA VAL A 41 -2.26 -2.68 -13.25
C VAL A 41 -2.76 -3.36 -14.53
N ALA A 42 -2.80 -4.69 -14.54
CA ALA A 42 -3.26 -5.46 -15.68
C ALA A 42 -4.73 -5.15 -15.99
N PRO A 43 -5.12 -5.05 -17.27
CA PRO A 43 -6.52 -4.84 -17.65
C PRO A 43 -7.46 -5.92 -17.10
N SER A 44 -6.97 -7.16 -17.06
CA SER A 44 -7.64 -8.36 -16.53
C SER A 44 -7.72 -8.42 -15.01
N ALA A 45 -7.05 -7.52 -14.28
CA ALA A 45 -7.14 -7.48 -12.82
C ALA A 45 -8.57 -7.19 -12.38
N SER A 46 -8.99 -7.81 -11.27
CA SER A 46 -10.33 -7.67 -10.73
C SER A 46 -10.60 -6.24 -10.23
N ALA A 47 -11.88 -5.89 -10.04
CA ALA A 47 -12.26 -4.59 -9.49
C ALA A 47 -11.66 -4.37 -8.11
N GLU A 48 -11.60 -5.42 -7.28
CA GLU A 48 -11.02 -5.39 -5.93
C GLU A 48 -9.51 -5.15 -5.99
N THR A 49 -8.79 -5.81 -6.91
CA THR A 49 -7.36 -5.58 -7.09
C THR A 49 -7.07 -4.14 -7.52
N LYS A 50 -7.85 -3.61 -8.47
CA LYS A 50 -7.73 -2.22 -8.93
C LYS A 50 -8.03 -1.23 -7.80
N ALA A 51 -9.09 -1.48 -7.03
CA ALA A 51 -9.44 -0.66 -5.87
C ALA A 51 -8.36 -0.70 -4.78
N PHE A 52 -7.82 -1.89 -4.49
CA PHE A 52 -6.74 -2.07 -3.53
C PHE A 52 -5.50 -1.28 -3.94
N ALA A 53 -5.06 -1.40 -5.20
CA ALA A 53 -3.89 -0.70 -5.70
C ALA A 53 -4.03 0.83 -5.61
N LYS A 54 -5.24 1.34 -5.90
CA LYS A 54 -5.56 2.77 -5.75
C LYS A 54 -5.53 3.22 -4.28
N ALA A 55 -6.04 2.40 -3.37
CA ALA A 55 -6.07 2.71 -1.93
C ALA A 55 -4.70 2.52 -1.25
N ASN A 56 -3.86 1.63 -1.76
CA ASN A 56 -2.59 1.24 -1.17
C ASN A 56 -1.44 1.35 -2.20
N PRO A 57 -1.15 2.56 -2.71
CA PRO A 57 -0.17 2.73 -3.78
C PRO A 57 1.26 2.38 -3.33
N ALA A 58 1.61 2.67 -2.06
CA ALA A 58 2.94 2.42 -1.52
C ALA A 58 3.32 0.93 -1.44
N PRO A 59 2.55 0.03 -0.78
CA PRO A 59 2.89 -1.39 -0.74
C PRO A 59 2.81 -2.03 -2.13
N THR A 60 1.89 -1.56 -2.99
CA THR A 60 1.82 -2.01 -4.39
C THR A 60 3.12 -1.66 -5.13
N ALA A 61 3.60 -0.43 -5.03
CA ALA A 61 4.86 0.00 -5.67
C ALA A 61 6.10 -0.73 -5.12
N ALA A 62 6.15 -0.94 -3.81
CA ALA A 62 7.23 -1.70 -3.18
C ALA A 62 7.31 -3.14 -3.74
N ALA A 63 6.18 -3.85 -3.76
CA ALA A 63 6.12 -5.20 -4.30
C ALA A 63 6.46 -5.24 -5.81
N ALA A 64 5.99 -4.26 -6.60
CA ALA A 64 6.35 -4.17 -8.01
C ALA A 64 7.86 -3.98 -8.22
N THR A 65 8.52 -3.18 -7.37
CA THR A 65 9.97 -2.95 -7.42
C THR A 65 10.75 -4.23 -7.16
N VAL A 66 10.32 -5.02 -6.18
CA VAL A 66 10.92 -6.33 -5.86
C VAL A 66 10.77 -7.31 -7.01
N CYS A 67 9.61 -7.36 -7.67
CA CYS A 67 9.42 -8.22 -8.85
C CYS A 67 10.28 -7.79 -10.05
N GLY A 68 10.59 -6.49 -10.16
CA GLY A 68 11.42 -5.92 -11.19
C GLY A 68 10.64 -5.22 -12.31
N THR A 69 11.38 -4.58 -13.22
CA THR A 69 10.80 -3.77 -14.31
C THR A 69 9.98 -4.60 -15.29
N GLY A 70 8.90 -4.02 -15.81
CA GLY A 70 8.04 -4.65 -16.83
C GLY A 70 6.93 -5.53 -16.26
N TYR A 71 6.95 -5.82 -14.96
CA TYR A 71 5.86 -6.51 -14.27
C TYR A 71 4.64 -5.61 -14.09
N THR A 72 3.46 -6.20 -14.24
CA THR A 72 2.15 -5.54 -14.06
C THR A 72 1.34 -6.25 -12.99
N LEU A 73 0.67 -5.49 -12.13
CA LEU A 73 -0.13 -6.03 -11.05
C LEU A 73 -1.31 -6.82 -11.61
N ASN A 74 -1.42 -8.10 -11.24
CA ASN A 74 -2.50 -8.98 -11.64
C ASN A 74 -3.46 -9.28 -10.48
N LYS A 75 -2.94 -9.58 -9.28
CA LYS A 75 -3.74 -9.73 -8.06
C LYS A 75 -3.12 -9.01 -6.88
N ALA A 76 -3.98 -8.45 -6.04
CA ALA A 76 -3.64 -8.02 -4.68
C ALA A 76 -4.73 -8.57 -3.74
N ILE A 77 -4.35 -9.51 -2.88
CA ILE A 77 -5.28 -10.20 -1.99
C ILE A 77 -4.92 -9.85 -0.55
N PRO A 78 -5.71 -8.97 0.12
CA PRO A 78 -5.58 -8.75 1.56
C PRO A 78 -5.86 -10.04 2.31
N LEU A 79 -5.02 -10.36 3.29
CA LEU A 79 -5.13 -11.55 4.12
C LEU A 79 -5.16 -11.18 5.61
N PRO A 80 -5.94 -11.86 6.46
CA PRO A 80 -6.83 -12.99 6.13
C PRO A 80 -7.98 -12.61 5.18
N VAL A 81 -8.45 -13.55 4.37
CA VAL A 81 -9.61 -13.30 3.50
C VAL A 81 -10.87 -13.12 4.36
N GLY A 82 -11.79 -12.27 3.90
CA GLY A 82 -13.04 -11.99 4.61
C GLY A 82 -12.93 -10.96 5.74
N THR A 83 -11.76 -10.40 6.00
CA THR A 83 -11.58 -9.24 6.89
C THR A 83 -11.54 -7.95 6.10
N ASP A 84 -11.81 -6.82 6.77
CA ASP A 84 -11.64 -5.50 6.16
C ASP A 84 -10.19 -5.32 5.68
N PRO A 85 -9.94 -4.84 4.44
CA PRO A 85 -8.59 -4.67 3.91
C PRO A 85 -7.68 -3.75 4.75
N SER A 86 -8.24 -2.86 5.57
CA SER A 86 -7.48 -2.02 6.51
C SER A 86 -6.95 -2.80 7.72
N GLN A 87 -7.54 -3.95 8.03
CA GLN A 87 -7.15 -4.84 9.13
C GLN A 87 -6.30 -6.03 8.67
N ARG A 88 -5.87 -6.02 7.40
CA ARG A 88 -5.05 -7.09 6.84
C ARG A 88 -3.75 -7.24 7.61
N LEU A 89 -3.32 -8.48 7.82
CA LEU A 89 -2.01 -8.82 8.38
C LEU A 89 -0.97 -9.01 7.27
N ALA A 90 -1.41 -9.34 6.06
CA ALA A 90 -0.56 -9.52 4.89
C ALA A 90 -1.29 -9.11 3.60
N THR A 91 -0.54 -8.92 2.53
CA THR A 91 -1.10 -8.86 1.17
C THR A 91 -0.37 -9.84 0.27
N LEU A 92 -1.10 -10.78 -0.35
CA LEU A 92 -0.54 -11.60 -1.41
C LEU A 92 -0.65 -10.85 -2.74
N PHE A 93 0.48 -10.42 -3.27
CA PHE A 93 0.58 -9.80 -4.58
C PHE A 93 0.99 -10.83 -5.64
N SER A 94 0.41 -10.69 -6.83
CA SER A 94 0.90 -11.37 -8.03
C SER A 94 1.07 -10.38 -9.17
N TYR A 95 2.22 -10.45 -9.81
CA TYR A 95 2.60 -9.64 -10.94
C TYR A 95 2.94 -10.51 -12.14
N THR A 96 2.61 -10.03 -13.34
CA THR A 96 2.88 -10.74 -14.59
C THR A 96 3.70 -9.92 -15.56
N ASN A 97 4.56 -10.59 -16.33
CA ASN A 97 5.37 -10.01 -17.41
C ASN A 97 5.57 -11.06 -18.50
N SER A 98 4.96 -10.87 -19.67
CA SER A 98 5.16 -11.70 -20.87
C SER A 98 5.14 -13.22 -20.59
N GLY A 99 4.09 -13.70 -19.91
CA GLY A 99 3.91 -15.13 -19.57
C GLY A 99 4.65 -15.60 -18.32
N LYS A 100 5.47 -14.75 -17.70
CA LYS A 100 6.14 -15.00 -16.42
C LYS A 100 5.36 -14.38 -15.27
N GLY A 101 5.49 -14.99 -14.10
CA GLY A 101 4.84 -14.55 -12.86
C GLY A 101 5.87 -14.22 -11.78
N CYS A 102 5.48 -13.33 -10.88
CA CYS A 102 6.18 -13.02 -9.65
C CYS A 102 5.16 -12.89 -8.53
N ALA A 103 5.33 -13.63 -7.43
CA ALA A 103 4.47 -13.56 -6.26
C ALA A 103 5.24 -13.05 -5.04
N ILE A 104 4.61 -12.20 -4.24
CA ILE A 104 5.15 -11.64 -3.01
C ILE A 104 4.06 -11.68 -1.94
N LEU A 105 4.43 -12.09 -0.73
CA LEU A 105 3.59 -11.99 0.45
C LEU A 105 4.13 -10.84 1.30
N ASP A 106 3.45 -9.70 1.27
CA ASP A 106 3.76 -8.50 2.07
C ASP A 106 3.43 -8.73 3.55
N ASN A 107 4.29 -8.23 4.44
CA ASN A 107 4.08 -8.21 5.88
C ASN A 107 3.48 -6.88 6.35
N ASN A 108 2.18 -6.89 6.66
CA ASN A 108 1.47 -5.74 7.21
C ASN A 108 1.25 -5.88 8.74
N TYR A 109 1.90 -6.83 9.41
CA TYR A 109 1.78 -7.07 10.85
C TYR A 109 2.54 -6.03 11.70
N GLY A 110 3.57 -5.40 11.13
CA GLY A 110 4.41 -4.41 11.83
C GLY A 110 5.52 -5.00 12.70
N ALA A 111 5.75 -6.32 12.62
CA ALA A 111 6.89 -6.99 13.24
C ALA A 111 7.28 -8.22 12.41
N SER A 112 8.49 -8.76 12.64
CA SER A 112 8.92 -10.00 12.00
C SER A 112 7.95 -11.14 12.31
N GLN A 113 7.45 -11.80 11.27
CA GLN A 113 6.55 -12.96 11.37
C GLN A 113 7.15 -14.16 10.65
N TYR A 114 6.79 -15.36 11.08
CA TYR A 114 6.95 -16.53 10.23
C TYR A 114 6.07 -16.34 9.01
N MET A 115 6.66 -16.44 7.82
CA MET A 115 5.95 -16.36 6.56
C MET A 115 6.40 -17.50 5.66
N TYR A 116 5.48 -17.93 4.81
CA TYR A 116 5.70 -18.99 3.83
C TYR A 116 4.94 -18.64 2.57
N LEU A 117 5.65 -18.52 1.46
CA LEU A 117 5.08 -18.36 0.15
C LEU A 117 5.58 -19.48 -0.76
N LYS A 118 4.66 -20.28 -1.28
CA LYS A 118 4.96 -21.30 -2.27
C LYS A 118 4.10 -21.08 -3.51
N VAL A 119 4.72 -21.19 -4.68
CA VAL A 119 4.01 -21.23 -5.97
C VAL A 119 4.49 -22.46 -6.73
N CYS A 120 3.58 -23.19 -7.35
CA CYS A 120 3.92 -24.35 -8.19
C CYS A 120 3.50 -24.15 -9.64
N LYS A 121 3.92 -25.04 -10.53
CA LYS A 121 3.31 -25.18 -11.86
C LYS A 121 1.86 -25.67 -11.73
N VAL A 122 1.09 -25.55 -12.80
CA VAL A 122 -0.33 -25.94 -12.87
C VAL A 122 -0.60 -27.39 -12.44
N ASP A 123 0.34 -28.29 -12.71
CA ASP A 123 0.26 -29.71 -12.34
C ASP A 123 0.67 -29.99 -10.88
N GLY A 124 0.97 -28.93 -10.10
CA GLY A 124 1.45 -29.01 -8.73
C GLY A 124 2.92 -29.39 -8.59
N THR A 125 3.64 -29.59 -9.69
CA THR A 125 5.08 -29.92 -9.68
C THR A 125 5.94 -28.65 -9.77
N GLY A 126 7.25 -28.81 -9.54
CA GLY A 126 8.22 -27.72 -9.71
C GLY A 126 7.88 -26.47 -8.90
N CYS A 127 7.64 -26.67 -7.60
CA CYS A 127 7.30 -25.59 -6.69
C CYS A 127 8.55 -24.85 -6.24
N ASP A 128 8.48 -23.52 -6.26
CA ASP A 128 9.44 -22.67 -5.58
C ASP A 128 8.80 -22.13 -4.30
N THR A 129 9.62 -22.02 -3.26
CA THR A 129 9.18 -21.64 -1.92
C THR A 129 10.16 -20.66 -1.32
N ASP A 130 9.62 -19.63 -0.67
CA ASP A 130 10.35 -18.80 0.26
C ASP A 130 9.70 -18.86 1.65
N SER A 131 10.51 -19.09 2.68
CA SER A 131 10.00 -19.29 4.04
C SER A 131 11.02 -18.96 5.11
N GLY A 132 10.54 -18.40 6.21
CA GLY A 132 11.40 -17.91 7.28
C GLY A 132 10.70 -16.83 8.10
N ASN A 133 11.48 -16.13 8.90
CA ASN A 133 11.01 -14.97 9.64
C ASN A 133 11.36 -13.71 8.86
N PHE A 134 10.34 -12.97 8.43
CA PHE A 134 10.52 -11.77 7.61
C PHE A 134 9.85 -10.56 8.25
N SER A 135 10.55 -9.43 8.24
CA SER A 135 10.04 -8.13 8.68
C SER A 135 9.23 -7.42 7.59
N GLU A 136 9.50 -7.71 6.31
CA GLU A 136 8.94 -6.94 5.20
C GLU A 136 8.09 -7.80 4.25
N TYR A 137 8.63 -8.91 3.75
CA TYR A 137 7.90 -9.79 2.84
C TYR A 137 8.57 -11.16 2.73
N ALA A 138 7.82 -12.15 2.24
CA ALA A 138 8.34 -13.39 1.68
C ALA A 138 8.18 -13.36 0.15
N GLY A 139 9.16 -13.91 -0.58
CA GLY A 139 9.32 -13.81 -2.03
C GLY A 139 10.52 -12.94 -2.43
N PRO A 140 10.65 -12.56 -3.72
CA PRO A 140 9.77 -12.90 -4.82
C PRO A 140 9.89 -14.38 -5.21
N VAL A 141 8.75 -15.05 -5.37
CA VAL A 141 8.70 -16.38 -6.00
C VAL A 141 8.34 -16.20 -7.47
N TYR A 142 9.28 -16.53 -8.35
CA TYR A 142 9.11 -16.41 -9.80
C TYR A 142 8.58 -17.70 -10.42
N VAL A 143 7.71 -17.57 -11.42
CA VAL A 143 7.31 -18.70 -12.26
C VAL A 143 7.52 -18.37 -13.73
N SER A 144 8.02 -19.34 -14.49
CA SER A 144 8.25 -19.20 -15.93
C SER A 144 6.98 -19.39 -16.78
N SER A 145 5.92 -19.96 -16.19
CA SER A 145 4.60 -20.10 -16.79
C SER A 145 3.54 -19.71 -15.78
N ILE A 146 2.69 -18.75 -16.15
CA ILE A 146 1.64 -18.20 -15.27
C ILE A 146 0.34 -19.00 -15.27
N ALA A 147 0.15 -19.95 -16.19
CA ALA A 147 -1.14 -20.61 -16.37
C ALA A 147 -1.56 -21.35 -15.08
N CYS A 148 -2.64 -20.88 -14.43
CA CYS A 148 -3.25 -21.50 -13.24
C CYS A 148 -2.25 -21.99 -12.17
N ALA A 149 -1.23 -21.20 -11.88
CA ALA A 149 -0.22 -21.61 -10.91
C ALA A 149 -0.83 -21.60 -9.49
N PRO A 150 -0.86 -22.73 -8.76
CA PRO A 150 -1.37 -22.78 -7.41
C PRO A 150 -0.41 -22.06 -6.46
N VAL A 151 -0.97 -21.48 -5.41
CA VAL A 151 -0.23 -20.75 -4.38
C VAL A 151 -0.62 -21.21 -2.98
N THR A 152 0.36 -21.19 -2.09
CA THR A 152 0.15 -21.28 -0.65
C THR A 152 0.82 -20.09 0.01
N ALA A 153 0.05 -19.32 0.78
CA ALA A 153 0.54 -18.19 1.58
C ALA A 153 0.18 -18.42 3.04
N LYS A 154 1.20 -18.41 3.92
CA LYS A 154 1.01 -18.58 5.36
C LYS A 154 1.73 -17.47 6.12
N MET A 155 1.16 -17.09 7.26
CA MET A 155 1.78 -16.16 8.20
C MET A 155 1.39 -16.53 9.64
N GLY A 156 2.34 -16.41 10.57
CA GLY A 156 2.11 -16.72 11.98
C GLY A 156 3.29 -16.35 12.88
N LYS A 157 3.18 -16.69 14.17
CA LYS A 157 4.34 -16.63 15.09
C LYS A 157 5.39 -17.67 14.73
N THR A 158 4.92 -18.86 14.33
CA THR A 158 5.74 -20.01 13.94
C THR A 158 5.01 -20.79 12.84
N SER A 159 5.68 -21.77 12.24
CA SER A 159 5.08 -22.68 11.25
C SER A 159 3.88 -23.48 11.79
N SER A 160 3.75 -23.60 13.11
CA SER A 160 2.67 -24.35 13.78
C SER A 160 1.61 -23.45 14.43
N SER A 161 1.79 -22.13 14.43
CA SER A 161 0.87 -21.16 15.02
C SER A 161 0.59 -20.05 14.00
N LEU A 162 -0.33 -20.35 13.08
CA LEU A 162 -0.67 -19.52 11.92
C LEU A 162 -1.90 -18.67 12.18
N TYR A 163 -1.83 -17.39 11.77
CA TYR A 163 -3.00 -16.52 11.64
C TYR A 163 -3.57 -16.57 10.22
N ILE A 164 -2.69 -16.77 9.24
CA ILE A 164 -3.02 -16.91 7.83
C ILE A 164 -2.58 -18.29 7.38
N ASN A 165 -3.51 -19.04 6.79
CA ASN A 165 -3.24 -20.27 6.05
C ASN A 165 -4.10 -20.26 4.78
N TYR A 166 -3.63 -19.54 3.78
CA TYR A 166 -4.33 -19.33 2.52
C TYR A 166 -3.77 -20.24 1.43
N SER A 167 -4.64 -20.79 0.59
CA SER A 167 -4.26 -21.49 -0.63
C SER A 167 -5.29 -21.23 -1.71
N SER A 168 -4.83 -21.21 -2.96
CA SER A 168 -5.68 -21.06 -4.14
C SER A 168 -5.02 -21.76 -5.32
N ASP A 169 -5.84 -22.36 -6.18
CA ASP A 169 -5.36 -23.03 -7.39
C ASP A 169 -4.92 -22.05 -8.48
N TYR A 170 -5.16 -20.73 -8.31
CA TYR A 170 -4.91 -19.74 -9.35
C TYR A 170 -4.50 -18.37 -8.77
N VAL A 171 -3.21 -18.19 -8.51
CA VAL A 171 -2.67 -16.85 -8.15
C VAL A 171 -2.40 -15.97 -9.37
N PHE A 172 -2.23 -16.60 -10.52
CA PHE A 172 -2.03 -16.00 -11.82
C PHE A 172 -3.21 -16.36 -12.76
N PRO A 173 -3.34 -15.68 -13.92
CA PRO A 173 -4.40 -15.99 -14.89
C PRO A 173 -4.29 -17.40 -15.45
N CYS A 174 -5.45 -18.03 -15.63
CA CYS A 174 -5.63 -19.24 -16.43
C CYS A 174 -5.96 -18.78 -17.85
N ASN A 175 -5.00 -18.76 -18.77
CA ASN A 175 -5.31 -18.51 -20.18
C ASN A 175 -5.62 -19.84 -20.87
#